data_AF-B8C9J6-F1
#
_entry.id   AF-B8C9J6-F1
#
_cell.length_a   1.000
_cell.length_b   1.000
_cell.length_c   1.000
_cell.angle_alpha   90.00
_cell.angle_beta   90.00
_cell.angle_gamma   90.00
#
_symmetry.space_group_name_H-M   'P 1'
#
loop_
_entity.id
_entity.type
_entity.pdbx_description
1 polymer ?
#
loop_
_entity_poly.entity_id
_entity_poly.type
_entity_poly.pdbx_seq_one_letter_code
_entity_poly.pdbx_strand_id
1 'polypeptide(L)'
;MFDHAVIVSTITDEPTAIAYLTSHGILTDPKNYTCPYCSWTGSRVKSKKTPKSLKCNRSSCRKSLSLLQGTFFAKTKAPLHTVLHIAAYWMSLAQPTTVIKELKCSSATVTASYARFRRLIIASLGDLNRCDASYAHNHELLRLNIPKGARKVHYVDHMMVAMWRERHRDNLWGAFMDVLKIVKADDSGGGEGRQTSGMVVDGIMNNGFTLPLEVTADTAIDQDDDLPRTKNTQHSESRKRSHSDISETVLVVMETTALGEGGLFCYMANTEEKAIELLTEYGLLHRPKHVICSYCGYKGLRRKSKQHLKSLKCNRCNKSRSLTTGTFFHHTKVPIQTILQLAAYWLSMTPRQTIVKELKMSSATVTNFFRKFRCIIASSVDRGNEAEVAQACENENIHEHLSLARKISTWREANIDNLWEAFLVALGRCATNETHREKDYANAVWVDEKRRTACCKYNLKLSYKQKTRERQIRNAAAKIVAAGEVQKQG
;
A
#
# COMPACT_ATOMS: atom_id res chain seq x y z
N MET A 1 8.91 3.53 -25.90
CA MET A 1 10.03 4.09 -25.10
C MET A 1 10.22 5.55 -25.52
N PHE A 2 10.16 6.49 -24.57
CA PHE A 2 10.32 7.93 -24.87
C PHE A 2 11.76 8.23 -25.32
N ASP A 3 11.92 8.68 -26.56
CA ASP A 3 13.22 9.10 -27.09
C ASP A 3 13.37 10.63 -27.01
N HIS A 4 14.08 11.07 -25.98
CA HIS A 4 14.41 12.47 -25.76
C HIS A 4 15.17 13.09 -26.96
N ALA A 5 16.06 12.32 -27.61
CA ALA A 5 16.87 12.82 -28.70
C ALA A 5 16.02 13.19 -29.91
N VAL A 6 14.99 12.39 -30.21
CA VAL A 6 14.06 12.65 -31.32
C VAL A 6 13.32 13.97 -31.14
N ILE A 7 12.84 14.28 -29.93
CA ILE A 7 12.13 15.54 -29.70
C ILE A 7 13.06 16.74 -29.86
N VAL A 8 14.26 16.66 -29.27
CA VAL A 8 15.24 17.75 -29.35
C VAL A 8 15.75 17.97 -30.77
N SER A 9 15.90 16.90 -31.57
CA SER A 9 16.30 17.01 -32.98
C SER A 9 15.17 17.49 -33.90
N THR A 10 13.91 17.27 -33.52
CA THR A 10 12.73 17.68 -34.31
C THR A 10 12.40 19.15 -34.10
N ILE A 11 12.62 19.68 -32.89
CA ILE A 11 12.17 21.01 -32.47
C ILE A 11 13.38 21.95 -32.30
N THR A 12 14.07 22.25 -33.40
CA THR A 12 15.34 22.98 -33.35
C THR A 12 15.19 24.48 -33.10
N ASP A 13 14.03 25.06 -33.45
CA ASP A 13 13.81 26.50 -33.43
C ASP A 13 12.35 26.90 -33.16
N GLU A 14 12.09 28.20 -33.07
CA GLU A 14 10.75 28.71 -32.76
C GLU A 14 9.70 28.38 -33.85
N PRO A 15 9.98 28.55 -35.16
CA PRO A 15 9.05 28.14 -36.21
C PRO A 15 8.69 26.64 -36.18
N THR A 16 9.67 25.76 -36.00
CA THR A 16 9.45 24.31 -35.93
C THR A 16 8.62 23.95 -34.69
N ALA A 17 8.86 24.59 -33.54
CA ALA A 17 8.02 24.41 -32.34
C ALA A 17 6.56 24.82 -32.57
N ILE A 18 6.33 25.94 -33.25
CA ILE A 18 4.97 26.39 -33.56
C ILE A 18 4.29 25.40 -34.52
N ALA A 19 4.97 25.02 -35.61
CA ALA A 19 4.43 24.05 -36.55
C ALA A 19 4.11 22.71 -35.88
N TYR A 20 5.00 22.23 -35.00
CA TYR A 20 4.82 21.01 -34.23
C TYR A 20 3.59 21.11 -33.30
N LEU A 21 3.44 22.19 -32.55
CA LEU A 21 2.28 22.35 -31.66
C LEU A 21 0.96 22.54 -32.42
N THR A 22 1.00 23.18 -33.59
CA THR A 22 -0.17 23.31 -34.48
C THR A 22 -0.57 21.96 -35.07
N SER A 23 0.38 21.14 -35.52
CA SER A 23 0.08 19.80 -36.07
C SER A 23 -0.50 18.86 -35.01
N HIS A 24 -0.18 19.09 -33.73
CA HIS A 24 -0.75 18.37 -32.59
C HIS A 24 -2.04 19.01 -32.06
N GLY A 25 -2.58 20.05 -32.70
CA GLY A 25 -3.85 20.69 -32.29
C GLY A 25 -3.78 21.45 -30.95
N ILE A 26 -2.59 21.74 -30.44
CA ILE A 26 -2.39 22.52 -29.19
C ILE A 26 -2.46 24.02 -29.49
N LEU A 27 -1.91 24.44 -30.63
CA LEU A 27 -2.06 25.80 -31.15
C LEU A 27 -3.03 25.80 -32.33
N THR A 28 -3.85 26.84 -32.44
CA THR A 28 -4.77 27.00 -33.57
C THR A 28 -3.99 27.24 -34.87
N ASP A 29 -4.35 26.54 -35.95
CA ASP A 29 -3.83 26.84 -37.28
C ASP A 29 -4.24 28.27 -37.68
N PRO A 30 -3.30 29.16 -38.04
CA PRO A 30 -3.60 30.51 -38.52
C PRO A 30 -4.69 30.57 -39.60
N LYS A 31 -4.78 29.55 -40.46
CA LYS A 31 -5.80 29.45 -41.53
C LYS A 31 -7.21 29.23 -40.98
N ASN A 32 -7.32 28.46 -39.91
CA ASN A 32 -8.60 28.09 -39.28
C ASN A 32 -8.95 28.99 -38.08
N TYR A 33 -8.16 30.03 -37.84
CA TYR A 33 -8.39 30.94 -36.73
C TYR A 33 -9.59 31.87 -36.99
N THR A 34 -10.59 31.80 -36.10
CA THR A 34 -11.74 32.72 -36.10
C THR A 34 -11.46 33.91 -35.19
N CYS A 35 -11.46 35.12 -35.75
CA CYS A 35 -11.18 36.34 -35.01
C CYS A 35 -12.31 36.65 -34.00
N PRO A 36 -12.04 36.74 -32.69
CA PRO A 36 -13.07 36.99 -31.66
C PRO A 36 -13.72 38.38 -31.75
N TYR A 37 -13.14 39.30 -32.53
CA TYR A 37 -13.66 40.66 -32.65
C TYR A 37 -14.58 40.89 -33.86
N CYS A 38 -14.55 40.01 -34.85
CA CYS A 38 -15.30 40.22 -36.10
C CYS A 38 -15.79 38.92 -36.77
N SER A 39 -15.60 37.78 -36.09
CA SER A 39 -15.96 36.42 -36.51
C SER A 39 -15.43 35.96 -37.86
N TRP A 40 -14.49 36.70 -38.46
CA TRP A 40 -13.85 36.31 -39.71
C TRP A 40 -12.88 35.15 -39.49
N THR A 41 -13.01 34.09 -40.29
CA THR A 41 -12.07 32.96 -40.32
C THR A 41 -10.91 33.29 -41.25
N GLY A 42 -9.70 33.20 -40.71
CA GLY A 42 -8.46 33.45 -41.45
C GLY A 42 -7.64 34.57 -40.81
N SER A 43 -6.44 34.21 -40.42
CA SER A 43 -5.43 35.12 -39.90
C SER A 43 -4.10 34.91 -40.61
N ARG A 44 -3.20 35.87 -40.46
CA ARG A 44 -1.81 35.70 -40.87
C ARG A 44 -0.90 35.98 -39.68
N VAL A 45 0.25 35.32 -39.67
CA VAL A 45 1.32 35.64 -38.73
C VAL A 45 1.79 37.07 -38.98
N LYS A 46 1.84 37.90 -37.92
CA LYS A 46 2.09 39.34 -38.02
C LYS A 46 3.46 39.64 -38.65
N SER A 47 4.50 38.89 -38.27
CA SER A 47 5.83 38.97 -38.87
C SER A 47 6.63 37.69 -38.63
N LYS A 48 7.63 37.41 -39.48
CA LYS A 48 8.60 36.32 -39.26
C LYS A 48 9.37 36.46 -37.94
N LYS A 49 9.61 37.70 -37.48
CA LYS A 49 10.29 38.00 -36.21
C LYS A 49 9.40 37.78 -34.98
N THR A 50 8.08 37.82 -35.14
CA THR A 50 7.10 37.68 -34.06
C THR A 50 6.06 36.62 -34.43
N PRO A 51 6.46 35.33 -34.51
CA PRO A 51 5.58 34.29 -35.01
C PRO A 51 4.41 33.98 -34.06
N LYS A 52 4.46 34.50 -32.83
CA LYS A 52 3.45 34.33 -31.77
C LYS A 52 2.25 35.28 -31.87
N SER A 53 2.16 36.14 -32.88
CA SER A 53 1.03 37.07 -33.04
C SER A 53 0.31 36.84 -34.35
N LEU A 54 -0.99 36.60 -34.26
CA LEU A 54 -1.89 36.50 -35.40
C LEU A 54 -2.53 37.87 -35.65
N LYS A 55 -2.60 38.29 -36.91
CA LYS A 55 -3.32 39.50 -37.34
C LYS A 55 -4.51 39.07 -38.19
N CYS A 56 -5.70 39.55 -37.87
CA CYS A 56 -6.89 39.31 -38.68
C CYS A 56 -6.68 39.82 -40.11
N ASN A 57 -7.01 38.99 -41.11
CA ASN A 57 -6.86 39.34 -42.53
C ASN A 57 -7.93 40.33 -43.01
N ARG A 58 -9.10 40.38 -42.36
CA ARG A 58 -10.17 41.33 -42.65
C ARG A 58 -9.66 42.76 -42.51
N SER A 59 -9.78 43.54 -43.59
CA SER A 59 -9.26 44.91 -43.71
C SER A 59 -9.86 45.86 -42.67
N SER A 60 -11.13 45.67 -42.29
CA SER A 60 -11.82 46.48 -41.28
C SER A 60 -11.44 46.14 -39.84
N CYS A 61 -10.93 44.93 -39.57
CA CYS A 61 -10.59 44.51 -38.21
C CYS A 61 -9.12 44.75 -37.90
N ARG A 62 -8.21 44.05 -38.61
CA ARG A 62 -6.75 44.12 -38.43
C ARG A 62 -6.22 43.97 -37.00
N LYS A 63 -7.06 43.62 -36.02
CA LYS A 63 -6.66 43.40 -34.63
C LYS A 63 -5.68 42.24 -34.55
N SER A 64 -4.71 42.38 -33.66
CA SER A 64 -3.67 41.38 -33.42
C SER A 64 -3.94 40.66 -32.11
N LEU A 65 -3.80 39.35 -32.11
CA LEU A 65 -3.99 38.49 -30.95
C LEU A 65 -2.78 37.56 -30.79
N SER A 66 -2.53 37.13 -29.57
CA SER A 66 -1.45 36.17 -29.31
C SER A 66 -1.90 34.78 -29.75
N LEU A 67 -1.08 34.09 -30.53
CA LEU A 67 -1.26 32.67 -30.87
C LEU A 67 -1.30 31.79 -29.62
N LEU A 68 -0.68 32.24 -28.53
CA LEU A 68 -0.59 31.50 -27.27
C LEU A 68 -1.80 31.75 -26.35
N GLN A 69 -2.68 32.71 -26.68
CA GLN A 69 -3.81 33.06 -25.84
C GLN A 69 -4.76 31.87 -25.65
N GLY A 70 -5.20 31.62 -24.42
CA GLY A 70 -6.06 30.48 -24.07
C GLY A 70 -5.35 29.14 -23.97
N THR A 71 -4.05 29.07 -24.29
CA THR A 71 -3.25 27.84 -24.20
C THR A 71 -2.39 27.84 -22.95
N PHE A 72 -1.88 26.66 -22.55
CA PHE A 72 -0.86 26.55 -21.50
C PHE A 72 0.32 27.53 -21.70
N PHE A 73 0.63 27.98 -22.92
CA PHE A 73 1.77 28.86 -23.17
C PHE A 73 1.51 30.35 -22.99
N ALA A 74 0.27 30.80 -22.74
CA ALA A 74 -0.16 32.22 -22.79
C ALA A 74 0.73 33.22 -22.02
N LYS A 75 1.28 32.82 -20.87
CA LYS A 75 2.09 33.68 -19.97
C LYS A 75 3.59 33.41 -20.06
N THR A 76 4.03 32.65 -21.06
CA THR A 76 5.42 32.19 -21.16
C THR A 76 6.27 33.19 -21.91
N LYS A 77 7.27 33.77 -21.23
CA LYS A 77 8.25 34.67 -21.86
C LYS A 77 9.35 33.92 -22.63
N ALA A 78 9.61 32.67 -22.26
CA ALA A 78 10.60 31.84 -22.93
C ALA A 78 10.15 31.48 -24.36
N PRO A 79 11.11 31.26 -25.29
CA PRO A 79 10.81 30.65 -26.59
C PRO A 79 10.13 29.28 -26.43
N LEU A 80 9.18 28.96 -27.30
CA LEU A 80 8.42 27.71 -27.25
C LEU A 80 9.31 26.49 -27.41
N HIS A 81 10.27 26.52 -28.35
CA HIS A 81 11.21 25.41 -28.52
C HIS A 81 12.00 25.13 -27.25
N THR A 82 12.45 26.18 -26.55
CA THR A 82 13.13 26.06 -25.26
C THR A 82 12.22 25.44 -24.20
N VAL A 83 10.96 25.86 -24.11
CA VAL A 83 10.00 25.30 -23.13
C VAL A 83 9.72 23.82 -23.41
N LEU A 84 9.60 23.43 -24.69
CA LEU A 84 9.41 22.05 -25.11
C LEU A 84 10.65 21.19 -24.81
N HIS A 85 11.85 21.72 -24.98
CA HIS A 85 13.08 21.04 -24.55
C HIS A 85 13.11 20.86 -23.03
N ILE A 86 12.78 21.90 -22.25
CA ILE A 86 12.68 21.76 -20.79
C ILE A 86 11.64 20.68 -20.42
N ALA A 87 10.52 20.60 -21.14
CA ALA A 87 9.52 19.55 -20.94
C ALA A 87 10.08 18.15 -21.28
N ALA A 88 10.81 18.00 -22.39
CA ALA A 88 11.43 16.74 -22.78
C ALA A 88 12.44 16.27 -21.72
N TYR A 89 13.32 17.16 -21.25
CA TYR A 89 14.26 16.88 -20.15
C TYR A 89 13.53 16.54 -18.85
N TRP A 90 12.45 17.26 -18.55
CA TRP A 90 11.63 16.94 -17.38
C TRP A 90 11.08 15.52 -17.48
N MET A 91 10.55 15.13 -18.65
CA MET A 91 10.02 13.79 -18.90
C MET A 91 11.06 12.68 -18.78
N SER A 92 12.31 12.95 -19.15
CA SER A 92 13.43 12.02 -18.93
C SER A 92 13.98 12.01 -17.50
N LEU A 93 13.31 12.68 -16.55
CA LEU A 93 13.71 12.80 -15.14
C LEU A 93 15.07 13.50 -14.95
N ALA A 94 15.49 14.33 -15.91
CA ALA A 94 16.72 15.08 -15.79
C ALA A 94 16.68 16.05 -14.59
N GLN A 95 17.82 16.23 -13.93
CA GLN A 95 17.93 17.19 -12.85
C GLN A 95 17.89 18.62 -13.40
N PRO A 96 17.30 19.59 -12.67
CA PRO A 96 17.26 21.00 -13.12
C PRO A 96 18.65 21.57 -13.45
N THR A 97 19.69 21.15 -12.73
CA THR A 97 21.09 21.54 -12.98
C THR A 97 21.58 21.14 -14.36
N THR A 98 21.25 19.92 -14.82
CA THR A 98 21.54 19.44 -16.17
C THR A 98 20.83 20.33 -17.20
N VAL A 99 19.54 20.60 -17.01
CA VAL A 99 18.77 21.42 -17.96
C VAL A 99 19.29 22.86 -18.04
N ILE A 100 19.67 23.45 -16.91
CA ILE A 100 20.30 24.78 -16.85
C ILE A 100 21.59 24.80 -17.68
N LYS A 101 22.44 23.78 -17.52
CA LYS A 101 23.71 23.66 -18.24
C LYS A 101 23.51 23.48 -19.75
N GLU A 102 22.66 22.54 -20.14
CA GLU A 102 22.47 22.18 -21.55
C GLU A 102 21.70 23.26 -22.33
N LEU A 103 20.64 23.82 -21.74
CA LEU A 103 19.78 24.81 -22.42
C LEU A 103 20.17 26.26 -22.14
N LYS A 104 21.21 26.51 -21.33
CA LYS A 104 21.67 27.84 -20.92
C LYS A 104 20.54 28.73 -20.38
N CYS A 105 19.56 28.11 -19.71
CA CYS A 105 18.40 28.78 -19.15
C CYS A 105 18.66 29.19 -17.70
N SER A 106 18.00 30.25 -17.23
CA SER A 106 18.07 30.61 -15.81
C SER A 106 17.44 29.52 -14.92
N SER A 107 17.94 29.37 -13.70
CA SER A 107 17.39 28.43 -12.71
C SER A 107 15.92 28.74 -12.40
N ALA A 108 15.55 30.01 -12.37
CA ALA A 108 14.18 30.47 -12.18
C ALA A 108 13.26 29.99 -13.31
N THR A 109 13.69 30.09 -14.57
CA THR A 109 12.93 29.61 -15.73
C THR A 109 12.70 28.10 -15.69
N VAL A 110 13.74 27.31 -15.40
CA VAL A 110 13.64 25.84 -15.34
C VAL A 110 12.73 25.41 -14.19
N THR A 111 12.93 25.97 -13.01
CA THR A 111 12.13 25.64 -11.81
C THR A 111 10.66 26.01 -11.97
N ALA A 112 10.39 27.20 -12.52
CA ALA A 112 9.02 27.64 -12.82
C ALA A 112 8.35 26.73 -13.86
N SER A 113 9.08 26.32 -14.91
CA SER A 113 8.55 25.41 -15.93
C SER A 113 8.22 24.04 -15.35
N TYR A 114 9.12 23.45 -14.55
CA TYR A 114 8.87 22.18 -13.86
C TYR A 114 7.64 22.24 -12.96
N ALA A 115 7.49 23.34 -12.20
CA ALA A 115 6.32 23.54 -11.35
C ALA A 115 5.03 23.63 -12.18
N ARG A 116 5.05 24.33 -13.33
CA ARG A 116 3.89 24.41 -14.22
C ARG A 116 3.55 23.07 -14.86
N PHE A 117 4.53 22.28 -15.29
CA PHE A 117 4.28 20.94 -15.83
C PHE A 117 3.68 20.00 -14.78
N ARG A 118 4.17 20.05 -13.53
CA ARG A 118 3.56 19.28 -12.43
C ARG A 118 2.10 19.64 -12.23
N ARG A 119 1.78 20.94 -12.12
CA ARG A 119 0.39 21.40 -11.96
C ARG A 119 -0.48 21.00 -13.14
N LEU A 120 0.05 21.11 -14.37
CA LEU A 120 -0.62 20.68 -15.59
C LEU A 120 -1.01 19.20 -15.53
N ILE A 121 -0.07 18.32 -15.17
CA ILE A 121 -0.35 16.88 -15.01
C ILE A 121 -1.36 16.65 -13.89
N ILE A 122 -1.21 17.29 -12.73
CA ILE A 122 -2.12 17.14 -11.60
C ILE A 122 -3.55 17.58 -11.98
N ALA A 123 -3.69 18.70 -12.68
CA ALA A 123 -4.97 19.19 -13.17
C ALA A 123 -5.61 18.20 -14.16
N SER A 124 -4.81 17.57 -15.04
CA SER A 124 -5.31 16.56 -15.97
C SER A 124 -5.77 15.26 -15.30
N LEU A 125 -5.28 15.00 -14.09
CA LEU A 125 -5.76 13.87 -13.29
C LEU A 125 -7.16 14.14 -12.70
N GLY A 126 -7.61 15.40 -12.72
CA GLY A 126 -8.99 15.92 -12.85
C GLY A 126 -10.11 15.34 -12.00
N ASP A 127 -10.28 14.02 -11.97
CA ASP A 127 -11.36 13.28 -11.32
C ASP A 127 -10.96 11.87 -10.83
N LEU A 128 -9.73 11.41 -11.11
CA LEU A 128 -9.25 10.06 -10.72
C LEU A 128 -9.05 9.89 -9.20
N ASN A 129 -9.12 10.99 -8.43
CA ASN A 129 -8.94 10.99 -6.97
C ASN A 129 -10.13 10.41 -6.18
N ARG A 130 -11.23 9.95 -6.81
CA ARG A 130 -12.36 9.34 -6.08
C ARG A 130 -12.36 7.82 -6.02
N CYS A 131 -11.63 7.10 -6.86
CA CYS A 131 -11.74 5.64 -6.92
C CYS A 131 -10.37 5.01 -7.16
N ASP A 132 -9.63 4.65 -6.11
CA ASP A 132 -9.04 3.30 -6.00
C ASP A 132 -8.16 3.13 -4.75
N ALA A 133 -8.51 2.17 -3.89
CA ALA A 133 -7.67 1.75 -2.76
C ALA A 133 -6.30 1.18 -3.20
N SER A 134 -6.15 0.81 -4.48
CA SER A 134 -4.88 0.42 -5.13
C SER A 134 -3.78 1.50 -5.01
N TYR A 135 -4.17 2.78 -4.85
CA TYR A 135 -3.23 3.90 -4.80
C TYR A 135 -2.34 3.94 -3.55
N ALA A 136 -2.74 3.29 -2.44
CA ALA A 136 -1.91 3.20 -1.24
C ALA A 136 -0.68 2.28 -1.41
N HIS A 137 -0.75 1.29 -2.32
CA HIS A 137 0.33 0.32 -2.57
C HIS A 137 1.51 0.94 -3.34
N ASN A 138 1.21 1.80 -4.31
CA ASN A 138 2.22 2.46 -5.13
C ASN A 138 3.02 3.52 -4.36
N HIS A 139 2.52 3.97 -3.21
CA HIS A 139 3.15 5.00 -2.40
C HIS A 139 4.58 4.63 -1.92
N GLU A 140 4.89 3.35 -1.73
CA GLU A 140 6.22 2.91 -1.27
C GLU A 140 7.22 2.73 -2.42
N LEU A 141 6.78 2.24 -3.58
CA LEU A 141 7.63 2.11 -4.78
C LEU A 141 7.96 3.48 -5.40
N LEU A 142 7.00 4.41 -5.37
CA LEU A 142 7.18 5.75 -5.95
C LEU A 142 8.10 6.64 -5.10
N ARG A 143 8.30 6.33 -3.81
CA ARG A 143 9.24 7.06 -2.92
C ARG A 143 10.66 7.09 -3.45
N LEU A 144 11.09 6.06 -4.18
CA LEU A 144 12.44 5.96 -4.72
C LEU A 144 12.71 6.98 -5.83
N ASN A 145 11.65 7.45 -6.50
CA ASN A 145 11.73 8.39 -7.61
C ASN A 145 11.44 9.85 -7.18
N ILE A 146 11.16 10.09 -5.90
CA ILE A 146 10.94 11.44 -5.38
C ILE A 146 12.32 12.04 -5.03
N PRO A 147 12.65 13.24 -5.55
CA PRO A 147 13.94 13.88 -5.25
C PRO A 147 14.17 14.01 -3.74
N LYS A 148 15.36 13.60 -3.28
CA LYS A 148 15.80 13.82 -1.90
C LYS A 148 15.75 15.33 -1.60
N GLY A 149 14.92 15.74 -0.65
CA GLY A 149 14.72 17.15 -0.28
C GLY A 149 13.44 17.81 -0.80
N ALA A 150 12.56 17.07 -1.49
CA ALA A 150 11.20 17.56 -1.73
C ALA A 150 10.53 17.87 -0.38
N ARG A 151 10.08 19.12 -0.19
CA ARG A 151 9.38 19.53 1.04
C ARG A 151 8.13 18.67 1.18
N LYS A 152 7.80 18.25 2.41
CA LYS A 152 6.60 17.42 2.71
C LYS A 152 5.32 17.94 2.04
N VAL A 153 5.20 19.26 1.90
CA VAL A 153 4.05 19.95 1.28
C VAL A 153 3.86 19.61 -0.21
N HIS A 154 4.94 19.30 -0.95
CA HIS A 154 4.86 18.97 -2.38
C HIS A 154 5.01 17.47 -2.66
N TYR A 155 5.09 16.64 -1.61
CA TYR A 155 5.30 15.21 -1.77
C TYR A 155 4.18 14.55 -2.58
N VAL A 156 2.93 14.92 -2.32
CA VAL A 156 1.75 14.41 -3.04
C VAL A 156 1.84 14.77 -4.53
N ASP A 157 2.18 16.02 -4.87
CA ASP A 157 2.35 16.47 -6.25
C ASP A 157 3.39 15.62 -7.00
N HIS A 158 4.55 15.38 -6.37
CA HIS A 158 5.61 14.56 -6.94
C HIS A 158 5.17 13.11 -7.15
N MET A 159 4.40 12.55 -6.22
CA MET A 159 3.85 11.21 -6.33
C MET A 159 2.84 11.10 -7.47
N MET A 160 1.88 12.03 -7.56
CA MET A 160 0.86 12.05 -8.62
C MET A 160 1.50 12.10 -10.01
N VAL A 161 2.55 12.90 -10.16
CA VAL A 161 3.33 12.98 -11.40
C VAL A 161 4.05 11.67 -11.69
N ALA A 162 4.65 11.03 -10.69
CA ALA A 162 5.33 9.75 -10.87
C ALA A 162 4.34 8.63 -11.27
N MET A 163 3.13 8.63 -10.69
CA MET A 163 2.05 7.71 -11.08
C MET A 163 1.59 7.93 -12.52
N TRP A 164 1.37 9.20 -12.89
CA TRP A 164 0.98 9.55 -14.26
C TRP A 164 2.04 9.08 -15.26
N ARG A 165 3.33 9.27 -14.94
CA ARG A 165 4.43 8.77 -15.79
C ARG A 165 4.43 7.27 -15.94
N GLU A 166 4.22 6.55 -14.85
CA GLU A 166 4.18 5.09 -14.85
C GLU A 166 3.03 4.56 -15.71
N ARG A 167 1.84 5.15 -15.55
CA ARG A 167 0.66 4.81 -16.37
C ARG A 167 0.89 5.06 -17.86
N HIS A 168 1.74 6.03 -18.21
CA HIS A 168 2.03 6.41 -19.59
C HIS A 168 3.46 6.05 -20.03
N ARG A 169 4.09 5.05 -19.40
CA ARG A 169 5.51 4.70 -19.63
C ARG A 169 5.84 4.49 -21.11
N ASP A 170 4.96 3.87 -21.86
CA ASP A 170 5.22 3.50 -23.26
C ASP A 170 5.01 4.67 -24.23
N ASN A 171 4.21 5.67 -23.85
CA ASN A 171 3.86 6.83 -24.68
C ASN A 171 3.83 8.15 -23.89
N LEU A 172 4.91 8.41 -23.15
CA LEU A 172 4.94 9.51 -22.19
C LEU A 172 4.75 10.89 -22.84
N TRP A 173 5.39 11.08 -24.00
CA TRP A 173 5.31 12.34 -24.74
C TRP A 173 3.95 12.55 -25.40
N GLY A 174 3.36 11.52 -25.99
CA GLY A 174 2.02 11.59 -26.55
C GLY A 174 1.00 11.95 -25.48
N ALA A 175 1.03 11.27 -24.33
CA ALA A 175 0.16 11.57 -23.20
C ALA A 175 0.33 13.02 -22.70
N PHE A 176 1.57 13.54 -22.68
CA PHE A 176 1.82 14.93 -22.32
C PHE A 176 1.21 15.93 -23.30
N MET A 177 1.31 15.64 -24.61
CA MET A 177 0.68 16.45 -25.64
C MET A 177 -0.84 16.46 -25.52
N ASP A 178 -1.44 15.32 -25.17
CA ASP A 178 -2.88 15.24 -24.93
C ASP A 178 -3.30 16.07 -23.71
N VAL A 179 -2.52 16.03 -22.63
CA VAL A 179 -2.74 16.90 -21.47
C VAL A 179 -2.66 18.38 -21.84
N LEU A 180 -1.72 18.77 -22.70
CA LEU A 180 -1.59 20.16 -23.18
C LEU A 180 -2.81 20.61 -24.01
N LYS A 181 -3.53 19.70 -24.68
CA LYS A 181 -4.76 20.02 -25.42
C LYS A 181 -5.93 20.31 -24.47
N ILE A 182 -6.02 19.55 -23.38
CA ILE A 182 -7.17 19.58 -22.46
C ILE A 182 -7.11 20.83 -21.58
N VAL A 183 -5.94 21.14 -21.02
CA VAL A 183 -5.80 22.20 -20.03
C VAL A 183 -5.65 23.55 -20.73
N LYS A 184 -6.78 24.27 -20.84
CA LYS A 184 -6.78 25.69 -21.20
C LYS A 184 -6.09 26.49 -20.09
N ALA A 185 -5.46 27.61 -20.43
CA ALA A 185 -4.86 28.46 -19.41
C ALA A 185 -5.95 28.96 -18.46
N ASP A 186 -5.80 28.68 -17.16
CA ASP A 186 -6.63 29.29 -16.14
C ASP A 186 -6.41 30.81 -16.17
N ASP A 187 -7.46 31.53 -16.56
CA ASP A 187 -7.53 33.00 -16.48
C ASP A 187 -7.73 33.50 -15.04
N SER A 188 -7.55 32.64 -14.02
CA SER A 188 -7.71 32.93 -12.60
C SER A 188 -6.52 33.70 -12.00
N GLY A 189 -6.16 34.82 -12.62
CA GLY A 189 -5.30 35.84 -12.04
C GLY A 189 -6.04 37.18 -12.01
N GLY A 190 -6.73 37.42 -10.89
CA GLY A 190 -7.49 38.62 -10.52
C GLY A 190 -7.21 39.91 -11.29
N GLY A 191 -8.23 40.33 -12.03
CA GLY A 191 -8.51 41.72 -12.37
C GLY A 191 -10.00 41.94 -12.15
N GLU A 192 -10.39 42.32 -10.94
CA GLU A 192 -11.70 42.93 -10.71
C GLU A 192 -11.78 44.20 -11.58
N GLY A 193 -12.73 44.26 -12.50
CA GLY A 193 -13.03 45.50 -13.23
C GLY A 193 -13.17 45.39 -14.75
N ARG A 194 -14.13 44.59 -15.24
CA ARG A 194 -15.14 44.98 -16.25
C ARG A 194 -15.86 43.73 -16.73
N GLN A 195 -17.12 43.59 -16.31
CA GLN A 195 -18.09 42.75 -17.01
C GLN A 195 -18.28 43.33 -18.42
N THR A 196 -17.82 42.60 -19.43
CA THR A 196 -18.44 42.65 -20.76
C THR A 196 -19.17 41.33 -20.94
N SER A 197 -20.50 41.44 -20.92
CA SER A 197 -21.46 40.40 -21.29
C SER A 197 -21.10 39.78 -22.64
N GLY A 198 -21.17 38.45 -22.76
CA GLY A 198 -20.84 37.80 -24.04
C GLY A 198 -20.94 36.27 -24.04
N MET A 199 -22.15 35.79 -24.35
CA MET A 199 -22.49 34.59 -25.13
C MET A 199 -21.78 33.26 -24.81
N VAL A 200 -22.57 32.35 -24.23
CA VAL A 200 -22.43 30.90 -24.40
C VAL A 200 -22.58 30.57 -25.89
N VAL A 201 -21.54 29.97 -26.48
CA VAL A 201 -21.62 29.35 -27.80
C VAL A 201 -21.85 27.87 -27.57
N ASP A 202 -23.11 27.46 -27.64
CA ASP A 202 -23.48 26.08 -27.96
C ASP A 202 -23.23 25.84 -29.45
N GLY A 203 -22.61 24.71 -29.80
CA GLY A 203 -22.76 24.16 -31.15
C GLY A 203 -21.61 23.37 -31.75
N ILE A 204 -21.87 22.05 -31.87
CA ILE A 204 -21.65 21.20 -33.06
C ILE A 204 -20.28 20.50 -33.21
N MET A 205 -20.28 19.17 -32.95
CA MET A 205 -20.23 18.16 -34.03
C MET A 205 -20.97 16.88 -33.58
N ASN A 206 -22.15 16.66 -34.17
CA ASN A 206 -22.86 15.37 -34.20
C ASN A 206 -22.67 14.79 -35.60
N ASN A 207 -22.20 13.53 -35.68
CA ASN A 207 -22.33 12.71 -36.88
C ASN A 207 -23.70 12.01 -36.85
N GLY A 208 -24.38 12.05 -37.99
CA GLY A 208 -25.81 11.78 -38.10
C GLY A 208 -26.23 10.31 -38.04
N PHE A 209 -27.43 10.12 -37.49
CA PHE A 209 -28.38 9.10 -37.92
C PHE A 209 -29.78 9.65 -37.60
N THR A 210 -30.61 9.87 -38.61
CA THR A 210 -31.99 10.35 -38.51
C THR A 210 -32.96 9.22 -38.79
N LEU A 211 -34.05 9.13 -38.02
CA LEU A 211 -35.45 8.83 -38.41
C LEU A 211 -36.35 8.89 -37.13
N PRO A 212 -37.70 9.02 -37.24
CA PRO A 212 -38.35 10.29 -36.86
C PRO A 212 -39.41 10.20 -35.74
N LEU A 213 -39.74 11.40 -35.21
CA LEU A 213 -41.03 11.91 -34.70
C LEU A 213 -41.87 11.03 -33.76
N GLU A 214 -42.12 11.53 -32.55
CA GLU A 214 -43.49 11.86 -32.14
C GLU A 214 -43.51 12.97 -31.07
N VAL A 215 -44.55 13.80 -31.20
CA VAL A 215 -44.85 15.05 -30.49
C VAL A 215 -45.83 14.73 -29.37
N THR A 216 -45.67 15.33 -28.20
CA THR A 216 -46.79 15.94 -27.45
C THR A 216 -46.28 16.94 -26.42
N ALA A 217 -46.99 18.06 -26.37
CA ALA A 217 -46.77 19.24 -25.57
C ALA A 217 -47.52 19.18 -24.23
N ASP A 218 -47.41 20.29 -23.49
CA ASP A 218 -48.25 20.78 -22.39
C ASP A 218 -47.88 20.23 -20.99
N THR A 219 -47.80 21.02 -19.92
CA THR A 219 -48.41 22.32 -19.58
C THR A 219 -47.55 23.09 -18.57
N ALA A 220 -47.63 24.42 -18.65
CA ALA A 220 -47.19 25.37 -17.62
C ALA A 220 -48.26 25.51 -16.51
N ILE A 221 -47.83 25.73 -15.26
CA ILE A 221 -48.64 26.34 -14.19
C ILE A 221 -47.75 27.25 -13.34
N ASP A 222 -48.08 28.54 -13.36
CA ASP A 222 -47.68 29.57 -12.39
C ASP A 222 -48.33 29.33 -11.03
N GLN A 223 -47.66 29.72 -9.94
CA GLN A 223 -48.30 30.50 -8.87
C GLN A 223 -47.27 31.09 -7.89
N ASP A 224 -47.37 32.42 -7.74
CA ASP A 224 -46.87 33.23 -6.64
C ASP A 224 -47.49 32.79 -5.30
N ASP A 225 -46.77 32.98 -4.19
CA ASP A 225 -47.33 33.65 -3.01
C ASP A 225 -46.28 33.93 -1.91
N ASP A 226 -46.61 34.97 -1.15
CA ASP A 226 -45.82 35.80 -0.26
C ASP A 226 -45.18 35.18 1.01
N LEU A 227 -44.08 35.84 1.41
CA LEU A 227 -43.47 36.08 2.73
C LEU A 227 -44.32 35.77 4.01
N PRO A 228 -43.71 35.53 5.22
CA PRO A 228 -42.66 36.38 5.76
C PRO A 228 -41.57 35.80 6.68
N ARG A 229 -40.51 36.62 6.77
CA ARG A 229 -39.44 36.66 7.79
C ARG A 229 -39.97 36.61 9.23
N THR A 230 -39.34 35.78 10.05
CA THR A 230 -39.25 35.99 11.50
C THR A 230 -37.79 35.95 11.98
N LYS A 231 -37.44 36.97 12.77
CA LYS A 231 -36.23 37.09 13.58
C LYS A 231 -36.45 36.34 14.90
N ASN A 232 -35.36 35.84 15.50
CA ASN A 232 -35.10 35.63 16.95
C ASN A 232 -34.40 34.28 17.17
N THR A 233 -33.58 34.03 18.17
CA THR A 233 -32.80 34.80 19.15
C THR A 233 -31.85 33.73 19.72
N GLN A 234 -30.55 34.01 19.78
CA GLN A 234 -29.61 33.10 20.42
C GLN A 234 -29.84 33.11 21.94
N HIS A 235 -30.23 31.96 22.50
CA HIS A 235 -30.09 31.70 23.93
C HIS A 235 -29.21 30.45 24.12
N SER A 236 -28.07 30.70 24.76
CA SER A 236 -27.15 29.71 25.29
C SER A 236 -27.75 29.06 26.55
N GLU A 237 -27.91 27.74 26.55
CA GLU A 237 -28.07 26.97 27.79
C GLU A 237 -27.12 25.78 27.83
N SER A 238 -26.22 25.87 28.80
CA SER A 238 -25.25 24.88 29.25
C SER A 238 -25.98 23.79 30.04
N ARG A 239 -26.11 22.58 29.48
CA ARG A 239 -26.60 21.41 30.24
C ARG A 239 -25.56 20.31 30.31
N LYS A 240 -25.07 20.13 31.55
CA LYS A 240 -24.37 18.93 32.05
C LYS A 240 -25.18 17.68 31.68
N ARG A 241 -24.56 16.69 31.04
CA ARG A 241 -25.09 15.33 30.97
C ARG A 241 -24.07 14.35 31.54
N SER A 242 -24.58 13.60 32.49
CA SER A 242 -23.98 12.52 33.27
C SER A 242 -23.63 11.31 32.39
N HIS A 243 -22.55 10.65 32.81
CA HIS A 243 -22.12 9.32 32.41
C HIS A 243 -23.17 8.26 32.79
N SER A 244 -23.77 7.61 31.79
CA SER A 244 -24.11 6.18 31.75
C SER A 244 -24.72 5.88 30.38
N ASP A 245 -24.42 4.70 29.82
CA ASP A 245 -24.89 4.18 28.54
C ASP A 245 -24.05 4.53 27.29
N ILE A 246 -22.85 3.94 27.24
CA ILE A 246 -22.17 3.60 25.98
C ILE A 246 -21.62 2.18 26.12
N SER A 247 -22.42 1.16 25.77
CA SER A 247 -21.89 -0.20 25.59
C SER A 247 -22.52 -1.02 24.46
N GLU A 248 -23.45 -0.48 23.65
CA GLU A 248 -24.17 -1.35 22.69
C GLU A 248 -24.38 -0.77 21.29
N THR A 249 -23.69 0.33 20.92
CA THR A 249 -23.93 1.03 19.64
C THR A 249 -22.65 1.34 18.85
N VAL A 250 -21.71 0.38 18.81
CA VAL A 250 -20.56 0.41 17.86
C VAL A 250 -20.50 -0.89 17.04
N LEU A 251 -21.67 -1.38 16.64
CA LEU A 251 -21.86 -2.39 15.60
C LEU A 251 -22.75 -1.78 14.51
N VAL A 252 -22.44 -0.53 14.12
CA VAL A 252 -23.05 0.10 12.95
C VAL A 252 -22.35 -0.46 11.71
N VAL A 253 -23.04 -1.41 11.09
CA VAL A 253 -23.07 -1.71 9.64
C VAL A 253 -21.90 -1.10 8.85
N MET A 254 -20.81 -1.86 8.74
CA MET A 254 -19.95 -1.75 7.57
C MET A 254 -20.68 -2.48 6.44
N GLU A 255 -21.13 -1.74 5.43
CA GLU A 255 -21.76 -2.29 4.23
C GLU A 255 -20.91 -3.44 3.66
N THR A 256 -21.50 -4.62 3.65
CA THR A 256 -20.93 -5.90 3.22
C THR A 256 -20.61 -5.97 1.72
N THR A 257 -20.92 -4.93 0.95
CA THR A 257 -20.76 -4.89 -0.50
C THR A 257 -19.43 -4.29 -0.97
N ALA A 258 -18.67 -3.60 -0.10
CA ALA A 258 -17.40 -2.95 -0.49
C ALA A 258 -16.13 -3.70 -0.06
N LEU A 259 -16.26 -4.68 0.83
CA LEU A 259 -15.16 -5.54 1.23
C LEU A 259 -15.33 -6.84 0.43
N GLY A 260 -14.42 -7.13 -0.51
CA GLY A 260 -14.37 -8.43 -1.21
C GLY A 260 -14.28 -9.62 -0.24
N GLU A 261 -13.95 -10.83 -0.70
CA GLU A 261 -13.98 -12.07 0.10
C GLU A 261 -13.36 -11.98 1.52
N GLY A 262 -12.37 -11.10 1.73
CA GLY A 262 -11.80 -10.81 3.06
C GLY A 262 -12.76 -10.21 4.10
N GLY A 263 -13.85 -9.54 3.70
CA GLY A 263 -14.90 -9.05 4.60
C GLY A 263 -15.73 -10.18 5.20
N LEU A 264 -16.03 -11.21 4.42
CA LEU A 264 -16.74 -12.41 4.85
C LEU A 264 -15.91 -13.19 5.88
N PHE A 265 -14.60 -13.23 5.71
CA PHE A 265 -13.72 -13.96 6.62
C PHE A 265 -13.61 -13.33 8.02
N CYS A 266 -13.51 -12.00 8.11
CA CYS A 266 -13.54 -11.28 9.39
C CYS A 266 -14.84 -11.54 10.17
N TYR A 267 -15.94 -11.80 9.45
CA TYR A 267 -17.21 -12.20 10.04
C TYR A 267 -17.18 -13.65 10.57
N MET A 268 -16.56 -14.58 9.83
CA MET A 268 -16.43 -15.99 10.26
C MET A 268 -15.53 -16.16 11.49
N ALA A 269 -14.47 -15.38 11.61
CA ALA A 269 -13.54 -15.39 12.75
C ALA A 269 -13.85 -14.27 13.78
N ASN A 270 -15.12 -13.94 13.99
CA ASN A 270 -15.52 -12.83 14.87
C ASN A 270 -15.34 -13.08 16.38
N THR A 271 -14.94 -14.29 16.79
CA THR A 271 -14.50 -14.60 18.15
C THR A 271 -13.21 -15.40 18.15
N GLU A 272 -12.48 -15.38 19.26
CA GLU A 272 -11.24 -16.16 19.43
C GLU A 272 -11.48 -17.66 19.28
N GLU A 273 -12.63 -18.18 19.74
CA GLU A 273 -13.02 -19.58 19.58
C GLU A 273 -13.14 -19.98 18.11
N LYS A 274 -13.89 -19.20 17.33
CA LYS A 274 -14.11 -19.47 15.90
C LYS A 274 -12.82 -19.34 15.11
N ALA A 275 -12.00 -18.34 15.43
CA ALA A 275 -10.68 -18.17 14.83
C ALA A 275 -9.80 -19.42 15.07
N ILE A 276 -9.82 -19.98 16.29
CA ILE A 276 -9.08 -21.20 16.61
C ILE A 276 -9.64 -22.42 15.87
N GLU A 277 -10.96 -22.56 15.81
CA GLU A 277 -11.62 -23.68 15.11
C GLU A 277 -11.29 -23.66 13.62
N LEU A 278 -11.44 -22.50 12.99
CA LEU A 278 -11.10 -22.27 11.59
C LEU A 278 -9.64 -22.63 11.30
N LEU A 279 -8.69 -22.11 12.07
CA LEU A 279 -7.27 -22.47 11.88
C LEU A 279 -6.97 -23.95 12.16
N THR A 280 -7.75 -24.61 13.00
CA THR A 280 -7.63 -26.06 13.25
C THR A 280 -8.17 -26.88 12.07
N GLU A 281 -9.20 -26.38 11.38
CA GLU A 281 -9.75 -26.97 10.15
C GLU A 281 -8.75 -26.87 9.01
N TYR A 282 -8.15 -25.69 8.81
CA TYR A 282 -7.07 -25.44 7.85
C TYR A 282 -5.75 -26.14 8.19
N GLY A 283 -5.65 -26.82 9.33
CA GLY A 283 -4.44 -27.53 9.75
C GLY A 283 -3.28 -26.63 10.20
N LEU A 284 -3.56 -25.34 10.43
CA LEU A 284 -2.60 -24.33 10.89
C LEU A 284 -2.40 -24.38 12.41
N LEU A 285 -3.38 -24.91 13.14
CA LEU A 285 -3.29 -25.26 14.55
C LEU A 285 -3.50 -26.76 14.73
N HIS A 286 -2.87 -27.33 15.76
CA HIS A 286 -2.99 -28.74 16.03
C HIS A 286 -4.38 -29.12 16.55
N ARG A 287 -4.99 -30.16 15.98
CA ARG A 287 -6.19 -30.79 16.56
C ARG A 287 -5.83 -31.38 17.92
N PRO A 288 -6.51 -31.00 19.03
CA PRO A 288 -6.13 -31.45 20.38
C PRO A 288 -6.02 -32.98 20.52
N LYS A 289 -6.90 -33.72 19.84
CA LYS A 289 -6.90 -35.20 19.83
C LYS A 289 -5.65 -35.81 19.18
N HIS A 290 -4.94 -35.07 18.33
CA HIS A 290 -3.77 -35.56 17.58
C HIS A 290 -2.43 -35.14 18.20
N VAL A 291 -2.44 -34.20 19.14
CA VAL A 291 -1.23 -33.74 19.82
C VAL A 291 -0.70 -34.85 20.75
N ILE A 292 0.60 -35.10 20.68
CA ILE A 292 1.31 -36.00 21.60
C ILE A 292 1.84 -35.17 22.77
N CYS A 293 1.56 -35.62 24.00
CA CYS A 293 2.11 -34.99 25.19
C CYS A 293 3.63 -35.18 25.26
N SER A 294 4.38 -34.09 25.25
CA SER A 294 5.85 -34.11 25.36
C SER A 294 6.37 -34.76 26.64
N TYR A 295 5.58 -34.79 27.71
CA TYR A 295 5.98 -35.32 29.01
C TYR A 295 5.76 -36.83 29.18
N CYS A 296 4.70 -37.39 28.60
CA CYS A 296 4.31 -38.79 28.85
C CYS A 296 4.02 -39.62 27.58
N GLY A 297 4.16 -39.01 26.38
CA GLY A 297 3.92 -39.67 25.10
C GLY A 297 2.45 -40.00 24.80
N TYR A 298 1.51 -39.67 25.69
CA TYR A 298 0.09 -39.93 25.46
C TYR A 298 -0.45 -39.06 24.32
N LYS A 299 -1.12 -39.69 23.34
CA LYS A 299 -1.78 -39.02 22.22
C LYS A 299 -3.19 -38.58 22.65
N GLY A 300 -3.47 -37.30 22.50
CA GLY A 300 -4.75 -36.70 22.86
C GLY A 300 -4.65 -35.79 24.07
N LEU A 301 -4.76 -34.49 23.82
CA LEU A 301 -4.92 -33.46 24.83
C LEU A 301 -6.35 -32.93 24.76
N ARG A 302 -6.88 -32.45 25.89
CA ARG A 302 -8.16 -31.73 25.97
C ARG A 302 -7.92 -30.24 26.18
N ARG A 303 -8.86 -29.38 25.76
CA ARG A 303 -8.83 -27.95 26.15
C ARG A 303 -8.99 -27.86 27.68
N LYS A 304 -8.20 -27.00 28.33
CA LYS A 304 -8.21 -26.86 29.80
C LYS A 304 -9.55 -26.35 30.33
N SER A 305 -10.08 -25.31 29.69
CA SER A 305 -11.40 -24.73 29.96
C SER A 305 -11.84 -23.88 28.76
N LYS A 306 -13.12 -23.46 28.72
CA LYS A 306 -13.62 -22.51 27.72
C LYS A 306 -12.90 -21.14 27.80
N GLN A 307 -12.48 -20.72 28.99
CA GLN A 307 -11.75 -19.46 29.18
C GLN A 307 -10.28 -19.53 28.76
N HIS A 308 -9.71 -20.73 28.61
CA HIS A 308 -8.31 -20.94 28.25
C HIS A 308 -8.18 -21.67 26.92
N LEU A 309 -8.71 -21.07 25.86
CA LEU A 309 -8.79 -21.66 24.52
C LEU A 309 -7.45 -22.11 23.95
N LYS A 310 -6.38 -21.39 24.28
CA LYS A 310 -5.01 -21.70 23.86
C LYS A 310 -4.32 -22.73 24.75
N SER A 311 -4.91 -23.19 25.85
CA SER A 311 -4.28 -24.12 26.79
C SER A 311 -4.85 -25.53 26.63
N LEU A 312 -3.96 -26.46 26.29
CA LEU A 312 -4.25 -27.89 26.22
C LEU A 312 -3.72 -28.58 27.47
N LYS A 313 -4.46 -29.55 28.01
CA LYS A 313 -4.10 -30.36 29.16
C LYS A 313 -4.05 -31.84 28.76
N CYS A 314 -2.95 -32.52 29.08
CA CYS A 314 -2.84 -33.96 28.84
C CYS A 314 -3.81 -34.73 29.74
N ASN A 315 -4.56 -35.68 29.16
CA ASN A 315 -5.50 -36.52 29.92
C ASN A 315 -4.81 -37.48 30.90
N ARG A 316 -3.54 -37.83 30.65
CA ARG A 316 -2.79 -38.79 31.48
C ARG A 316 -2.00 -38.12 32.60
N CYS A 317 -1.12 -37.17 32.28
CA CYS A 317 -0.22 -36.57 33.27
C CYS A 317 -0.64 -35.17 33.73
N ASN A 318 -1.77 -34.64 33.25
CA ASN A 318 -2.30 -33.32 33.59
C ASN A 318 -1.38 -32.11 33.29
N LYS A 319 -0.22 -32.31 32.65
CA LYS A 319 0.65 -31.22 32.19
C LYS A 319 -0.03 -30.43 31.08
N SER A 320 0.18 -29.11 31.10
CA SER A 320 -0.42 -28.19 30.15
C SER A 320 0.58 -27.80 29.06
N ARG A 321 0.09 -27.54 27.84
CA ARG A 321 0.86 -27.05 26.68
C ARG A 321 0.03 -26.00 25.95
N SER A 322 0.68 -25.03 25.29
CA SER A 322 -0.05 -24.11 24.40
C SER A 322 -0.48 -24.83 23.13
N LEU A 323 -1.68 -24.51 22.64
CA LEU A 323 -2.18 -24.92 21.33
C LEU A 323 -1.32 -24.34 20.19
N THR A 324 -0.68 -23.21 20.44
CA THR A 324 0.16 -22.49 19.46
C THR A 324 1.63 -22.90 19.47
N THR A 325 2.04 -23.85 20.32
CA THR A 325 3.41 -24.36 20.31
C THR A 325 3.71 -25.06 18.99
N GLY A 326 4.81 -24.68 18.34
CA GLY A 326 5.22 -25.23 17.04
C GLY A 326 4.46 -24.67 15.84
N THR A 327 3.87 -23.49 15.99
CA THR A 327 3.10 -22.82 14.93
C THR A 327 3.55 -21.37 14.79
N PHE A 328 3.13 -20.72 13.70
CA PHE A 328 3.29 -19.27 13.51
C PHE A 328 2.87 -18.42 14.72
N PHE A 329 1.88 -18.88 15.47
CA PHE A 329 1.32 -18.20 16.63
C PHE A 329 2.11 -18.50 17.92
N HIS A 330 3.28 -19.14 17.83
CA HIS A 330 4.10 -19.41 18.99
C HIS A 330 4.59 -18.11 19.65
N HIS A 331 4.63 -18.09 20.98
CA HIS A 331 5.00 -16.94 21.82
C HIS A 331 4.21 -15.64 21.60
N THR A 332 3.13 -15.64 20.81
CA THR A 332 2.30 -14.44 20.68
C THR A 332 1.40 -14.26 21.90
N LYS A 333 1.40 -13.05 22.46
CA LYS A 333 0.43 -12.62 23.48
C LYS A 333 -0.86 -12.08 22.87
N VAL A 334 -0.84 -11.74 21.58
CA VAL A 334 -1.99 -11.18 20.87
C VAL A 334 -3.04 -12.27 20.64
N PRO A 335 -4.35 -11.99 20.83
CA PRO A 335 -5.42 -12.91 20.45
C PRO A 335 -5.29 -13.33 18.98
N ILE A 336 -5.55 -14.61 18.70
CA ILE A 336 -5.45 -15.16 17.34
C ILE A 336 -6.43 -14.45 16.42
N GLN A 337 -7.65 -14.19 16.88
CA GLN A 337 -8.64 -13.38 16.17
C GLN A 337 -8.05 -12.03 15.73
N THR A 338 -7.41 -11.31 16.64
CA THR A 338 -6.82 -10.01 16.35
C THR A 338 -5.66 -10.13 15.34
N ILE A 339 -4.89 -11.22 15.37
CA ILE A 339 -3.83 -11.47 14.37
C ILE A 339 -4.45 -11.73 12.99
N LEU A 340 -5.56 -12.46 12.91
CA LEU A 340 -6.27 -12.69 11.65
C LEU A 340 -6.89 -11.41 11.09
N GLN A 341 -7.51 -10.58 11.94
CA GLN A 341 -7.98 -9.25 11.55
C GLN A 341 -6.82 -8.38 11.05
N LEU A 342 -5.69 -8.40 11.74
CA LEU A 342 -4.48 -7.68 11.32
C LEU A 342 -3.97 -8.17 9.96
N ALA A 343 -4.00 -9.49 9.70
CA ALA A 343 -3.65 -10.05 8.40
C ALA A 343 -4.64 -9.62 7.31
N ALA A 344 -5.94 -9.61 7.60
CA ALA A 344 -6.97 -9.16 6.67
C ALA A 344 -6.78 -7.67 6.30
N TYR A 345 -6.57 -6.79 7.30
CA TYR A 345 -6.25 -5.38 7.05
C TYR A 345 -4.96 -5.19 6.24
N TRP A 346 -3.95 -6.03 6.49
CA TRP A 346 -2.71 -5.99 5.74
C TRP A 346 -2.91 -6.42 4.28
N LEU A 347 -3.67 -7.48 4.05
CA LEU A 347 -4.02 -7.95 2.70
C LEU A 347 -4.87 -6.93 1.96
N SER A 348 -5.77 -6.22 2.62
CA SER A 348 -6.55 -5.11 2.03
C SER A 348 -5.79 -3.79 1.89
N MET A 349 -4.47 -3.78 2.15
CA MET A 349 -3.61 -2.59 2.04
C MET A 349 -4.04 -1.41 2.92
N THR A 350 -4.70 -1.70 4.04
CA THR A 350 -5.16 -0.66 4.96
C THR A 350 -3.95 0.09 5.56
N PRO A 351 -3.97 1.44 5.63
CA PRO A 351 -2.87 2.20 6.19
C PRO A 351 -2.55 1.80 7.64
N ARG A 352 -1.25 1.66 7.95
CA ARG A 352 -0.77 1.24 9.28
C ARG A 352 -1.35 2.08 10.43
N GLN A 353 -1.50 3.39 10.24
CA GLN A 353 -2.02 4.30 11.26
C GLN A 353 -3.50 3.99 11.58
N THR A 354 -4.29 3.67 10.56
CA THR A 354 -5.68 3.23 10.72
C THR A 354 -5.72 1.92 11.50
N ILE A 355 -4.90 0.94 11.13
CA ILE A 355 -4.85 -0.37 11.82
C ILE A 355 -4.47 -0.22 13.30
N VAL A 356 -3.46 0.60 13.61
CA VAL A 356 -3.03 0.90 14.98
C VAL A 356 -4.19 1.47 15.80
N LYS A 357 -4.95 2.38 15.21
CA LYS A 357 -6.11 3.02 15.84
C LYS A 357 -7.26 2.03 16.06
N GLU A 358 -7.65 1.30 15.00
CA GLU A 358 -8.80 0.38 15.00
C GLU A 358 -8.55 -0.83 15.93
N LEU A 359 -7.39 -1.49 15.81
CA LEU A 359 -7.07 -2.67 16.61
C LEU A 359 -6.53 -2.33 18.00
N LYS A 360 -6.33 -1.04 18.32
CA LYS A 360 -5.75 -0.56 19.59
C LYS A 360 -4.39 -1.24 19.90
N MET A 361 -3.58 -1.46 18.87
CA MET A 361 -2.27 -2.11 18.97
C MET A 361 -1.14 -1.09 18.87
N SER A 362 0.00 -1.35 19.52
CA SER A 362 1.17 -0.48 19.34
C SER A 362 1.72 -0.59 17.91
N SER A 363 2.23 0.53 17.38
CA SER A 363 2.86 0.60 16.05
C SER A 363 4.01 -0.42 15.88
N ALA A 364 4.77 -0.68 16.95
CA ALA A 364 5.82 -1.70 16.96
C ALA A 364 5.26 -3.11 16.77
N THR A 365 4.17 -3.45 17.47
CA THR A 365 3.51 -4.76 17.32
C THR A 365 2.99 -4.96 15.89
N VAL A 366 2.31 -3.95 15.33
CA VAL A 366 1.82 -4.01 13.94
C VAL A 366 2.97 -4.19 12.95
N THR A 367 4.07 -3.45 13.12
CA THR A 367 5.24 -3.55 12.26
C THR A 367 5.90 -4.93 12.33
N ASN A 368 5.98 -5.52 13.53
CA ASN A 368 6.52 -6.88 13.72
C ASN A 368 5.68 -7.95 13.01
N PHE A 369 4.35 -7.85 13.08
CA PHE A 369 3.48 -8.77 12.35
C PHE A 369 3.56 -8.57 10.84
N PHE A 370 3.62 -7.33 10.36
CA PHE A 370 3.82 -7.08 8.93
C PHE A 370 5.11 -7.70 8.43
N ARG A 371 6.21 -7.59 9.19
CA ARG A 371 7.48 -8.27 8.86
C ARG A 371 7.24 -9.77 8.74
N LYS A 372 6.64 -10.39 9.75
CA LYS A 372 6.28 -11.83 9.74
C LYS A 372 5.45 -12.24 8.52
N PHE A 373 4.42 -11.48 8.17
CA PHE A 373 3.57 -11.76 7.00
C PHE A 373 4.33 -11.66 5.69
N ARG A 374 5.21 -10.67 5.54
CA ARG A 374 6.08 -10.54 4.37
C ARG A 374 6.99 -11.75 4.20
N CYS A 375 7.56 -12.26 5.29
CA CYS A 375 8.41 -13.46 5.24
C CYS A 375 7.63 -14.68 4.79
N ILE A 376 6.41 -14.89 5.33
CA ILE A 376 5.53 -15.99 4.91
C ILE A 376 5.26 -15.94 3.40
N ILE A 377 4.88 -14.77 2.89
CA ILE A 377 4.60 -14.61 1.45
C ILE A 377 5.86 -14.86 0.63
N ALA A 378 6.98 -14.25 1.00
CA ALA A 378 8.22 -14.39 0.24
C ALA A 378 8.71 -15.84 0.18
N SER A 379 8.67 -16.56 1.30
CA SER A 379 9.02 -18.00 1.35
C SER A 379 8.07 -18.85 0.51
N SER A 380 6.82 -18.41 0.30
CA SER A 380 5.87 -19.13 -0.55
C SER A 380 6.13 -18.98 -2.05
N VAL A 381 6.81 -17.89 -2.44
CA VAL A 381 7.21 -17.62 -3.84
C VAL A 381 8.48 -18.39 -4.19
N ASP A 382 9.49 -18.36 -3.31
CA ASP A 382 10.78 -18.98 -3.54
C ASP A 382 10.85 -20.40 -2.97
N ARG A 383 10.43 -21.40 -3.75
CA ARG A 383 10.42 -22.82 -3.32
C ARG A 383 11.82 -23.45 -3.07
N GLY A 384 12.89 -22.67 -2.97
CA GLY A 384 14.27 -23.17 -2.79
C GLY A 384 15.16 -22.38 -1.83
N ASN A 385 14.80 -21.14 -1.44
CA ASN A 385 15.71 -20.24 -0.71
C ASN A 385 15.11 -19.70 0.61
N GLU A 386 14.37 -20.53 1.36
CA GLU A 386 13.70 -20.10 2.61
C GLU A 386 14.66 -19.48 3.64
N ALA A 387 15.90 -19.99 3.73
CA ALA A 387 16.91 -19.47 4.65
C ALA A 387 17.38 -18.05 4.27
N GLU A 388 17.54 -17.78 2.98
CA GLU A 388 17.92 -16.47 2.45
C GLU A 388 16.79 -15.46 2.67
N VAL A 389 15.54 -15.89 2.45
CA VAL A 389 14.35 -15.06 2.71
C VAL A 389 14.22 -14.71 4.20
N ALA A 390 14.48 -15.67 5.11
CA ALA A 390 14.47 -15.42 6.54
C ALA A 390 15.54 -14.40 6.96
N GLN A 391 16.76 -14.51 6.41
CA GLN A 391 17.85 -13.58 6.69
C GLN A 391 17.54 -12.17 6.13
N ALA A 392 17.01 -12.08 4.92
CA ALA A 392 16.58 -10.82 4.31
C ALA A 392 15.41 -10.14 5.06
N CYS A 393 14.63 -10.92 5.80
CA CYS A 393 13.58 -10.41 6.66
C CYS A 393 14.09 -9.81 7.98
N GLU A 394 15.24 -10.27 8.47
CA GLU A 394 15.87 -9.78 9.70
C GLU A 394 16.76 -8.55 9.44
N ASN A 395 17.38 -8.48 8.27
CA ASN A 395 18.23 -7.37 7.86
C ASN A 395 17.41 -6.17 7.38
N GLU A 396 17.67 -4.98 7.92
CA GLU A 396 17.09 -3.72 7.42
C GLU A 396 17.79 -3.20 6.14
N ASN A 397 18.32 -4.11 5.31
CA ASN A 397 19.01 -3.71 4.09
C ASN A 397 17.99 -3.24 3.04
N ILE A 398 18.15 -1.99 2.60
CA ILE A 398 17.26 -1.32 1.64
C ILE A 398 17.13 -2.10 0.33
N HIS A 399 18.20 -2.74 -0.15
CA HIS A 399 18.15 -3.52 -1.40
C HIS A 399 17.31 -4.79 -1.28
N GLU A 400 17.41 -5.49 -0.16
CA GLU A 400 16.61 -6.68 0.14
C GLU A 400 15.13 -6.32 0.29
N HIS A 401 14.84 -5.15 0.89
CA HIS A 401 13.49 -4.63 0.98
C HIS A 401 12.81 -4.42 -0.39
N LEU A 402 13.54 -3.95 -1.41
CA LEU A 402 12.98 -3.76 -2.75
C LEU A 402 12.69 -5.07 -3.47
N SER A 403 13.58 -6.06 -3.32
CA SER A 403 13.34 -7.41 -3.85
C SER A 403 12.12 -8.04 -3.19
N LEU A 404 12.01 -7.93 -1.86
CA LEU A 404 10.88 -8.42 -1.08
C LEU A 404 9.56 -7.75 -1.49
N ALA A 405 9.56 -6.43 -1.67
CA ALA A 405 8.39 -5.68 -2.10
C ALA A 405 7.88 -6.16 -3.48
N ARG A 406 8.78 -6.42 -4.44
CA ARG A 406 8.39 -6.98 -5.74
C ARG A 406 7.78 -8.37 -5.61
N LYS A 407 8.40 -9.26 -4.84
CA LYS A 407 7.86 -10.62 -4.59
C LYS A 407 6.45 -10.58 -4.02
N ILE A 408 6.20 -9.67 -3.08
CA ILE A 408 4.86 -9.49 -2.48
C ILE A 408 3.86 -8.95 -3.52
N SER A 409 4.25 -7.98 -4.34
CA SER A 409 3.37 -7.48 -5.41
C SER A 409 3.02 -8.58 -6.41
N THR A 410 4.02 -9.31 -6.92
CA THR A 410 3.81 -10.42 -7.85
C THR A 410 2.92 -11.51 -7.24
N TRP A 411 3.14 -11.85 -5.97
CA TRP A 411 2.29 -12.81 -5.27
C TRP A 411 0.84 -12.32 -5.16
N ARG A 412 0.62 -11.04 -4.85
CA ARG A 412 -0.73 -10.48 -4.75
C ARG A 412 -1.45 -10.46 -6.09
N GLU A 413 -0.76 -10.03 -7.15
CA GLU A 413 -1.30 -10.03 -8.51
C GLU A 413 -1.69 -11.44 -8.96
N ALA A 414 -0.86 -12.44 -8.64
CA ALA A 414 -1.12 -13.84 -8.98
C ALA A 414 -2.26 -14.48 -8.17
N ASN A 415 -2.69 -13.86 -7.06
CA ASN A 415 -3.73 -14.41 -6.16
C ASN A 415 -4.84 -13.38 -5.89
N ILE A 416 -5.06 -12.43 -6.80
CA ILE A 416 -5.95 -11.29 -6.55
C ILE A 416 -7.40 -11.71 -6.25
N ASP A 417 -7.86 -12.79 -6.88
CA ASP A 417 -9.22 -13.30 -6.74
C ASP A 417 -9.47 -14.08 -5.45
N ASN A 418 -8.40 -14.44 -4.71
CA ASN A 418 -8.43 -15.39 -3.60
C ASN A 418 -7.23 -15.19 -2.65
N LEU A 419 -6.94 -13.92 -2.37
CA LEU A 419 -5.78 -13.48 -1.58
C LEU A 419 -5.74 -14.14 -0.20
N TRP A 420 -6.91 -14.35 0.40
CA TRP A 420 -7.02 -14.86 1.75
C TRP A 420 -6.68 -16.36 1.83
N GLU A 421 -7.26 -17.17 0.95
CA GLU A 421 -6.99 -18.59 0.81
C GLU A 421 -5.52 -18.83 0.48
N ALA A 422 -4.98 -18.06 -0.48
CA ALA A 422 -3.56 -18.09 -0.82
C ALA A 422 -2.68 -17.78 0.39
N PHE A 423 -3.07 -16.79 1.20
CA PHE A 423 -2.34 -16.43 2.42
C PHE A 423 -2.38 -17.56 3.46
N LEU A 424 -3.53 -18.20 3.68
CA LEU A 424 -3.64 -19.35 4.59
C LEU A 424 -2.81 -20.55 4.12
N VAL A 425 -2.76 -20.80 2.81
CA VAL A 425 -1.89 -21.84 2.23
C VAL A 425 -0.43 -21.51 2.46
N ALA A 426 -0.01 -20.27 2.24
CA ALA A 426 1.36 -19.82 2.52
C ALA A 426 1.70 -19.98 4.01
N LEU A 427 0.79 -19.59 4.89
CA LEU A 427 0.93 -19.74 6.34
C LEU A 427 1.10 -21.21 6.76
N GLY A 428 0.38 -22.13 6.11
CA GLY A 428 0.47 -23.57 6.38
C GLY A 428 1.80 -24.18 5.98
N ARG A 429 2.37 -23.75 4.84
CA ARG A 429 3.70 -24.19 4.41
C ARG A 429 4.79 -23.77 5.40
N CYS A 430 4.69 -22.57 5.97
CA CYS A 430 5.65 -22.13 6.99
C CYS A 430 5.51 -22.93 8.30
N ALA A 431 4.30 -23.28 8.71
CA ALA A 431 4.06 -24.04 9.94
C ALA A 431 4.65 -25.47 9.87
N THR A 432 4.60 -26.13 8.70
CA THR A 432 5.15 -27.50 8.56
C THR A 432 6.66 -27.55 8.76
N ASN A 433 7.38 -26.51 8.35
CA ASN A 433 8.85 -26.46 8.48
C ASN A 433 9.28 -26.25 9.94
N GLU A 434 8.51 -25.49 10.73
CA GLU A 434 8.71 -25.38 12.19
C GLU A 434 8.41 -26.70 12.90
N THR A 435 7.37 -27.43 12.52
CA THR A 435 7.04 -28.73 13.15
C THR A 435 8.10 -29.81 12.90
N HIS A 436 8.81 -29.77 11.77
CA HIS A 436 9.97 -30.64 11.54
C HIS A 436 11.12 -30.29 12.49
N ARG A 437 11.45 -29.00 12.64
CA ARG A 437 12.43 -28.54 13.64
C ARG A 437 12.03 -28.89 15.07
N GLU A 438 10.75 -28.82 15.43
CA GLU A 438 10.27 -29.24 16.74
C GLU A 438 10.29 -30.77 16.93
N LYS A 439 10.05 -31.58 15.89
CA LYS A 439 10.25 -33.05 15.98
C LYS A 439 11.72 -33.37 16.21
N ASP A 440 12.62 -32.69 15.52
CA ASP A 440 14.07 -32.87 15.70
C ASP A 440 14.50 -32.40 17.10
N TYR A 441 13.96 -31.27 17.58
CA TYR A 441 14.22 -30.78 18.94
C TYR A 441 13.60 -31.66 20.02
N ALA A 442 12.37 -32.14 19.85
CA ALA A 442 11.71 -33.04 20.79
C ALA A 442 12.39 -34.42 20.82
N ASN A 443 12.87 -34.90 19.67
CA ASN A 443 13.71 -36.10 19.61
C ASN A 443 15.06 -35.86 20.32
N ALA A 444 15.70 -34.70 20.11
CA ALA A 444 16.94 -34.35 20.80
C ALA A 444 16.77 -34.23 22.32
N VAL A 445 15.71 -33.56 22.79
CA VAL A 445 15.38 -33.43 24.21
C VAL A 445 14.97 -34.77 24.82
N TRP A 446 14.21 -35.60 24.11
CA TRP A 446 13.85 -36.94 24.59
C TRP A 446 15.06 -37.88 24.65
N VAL A 447 15.98 -37.78 23.69
CA VAL A 447 17.27 -38.48 23.73
C VAL A 447 18.12 -38.00 24.92
N ASP A 448 18.16 -36.69 25.19
CA ASP A 448 18.89 -36.14 26.33
C ASP A 448 18.24 -36.54 27.67
N GLU A 449 16.91 -36.53 27.76
CA GLU A 449 16.19 -36.93 28.97
C GLU A 449 16.27 -38.44 29.23
N LYS A 450 16.29 -39.28 28.17
CA LYS A 450 16.65 -40.70 28.27
C LYS A 450 18.09 -40.89 28.73
N ARG A 451 19.05 -40.09 28.24
CA ARG A 451 20.44 -40.12 28.70
C ARG A 451 20.55 -39.73 30.17
N ARG A 452 19.83 -38.70 30.62
CA ARG A 452 19.80 -38.27 32.03
C ARG A 452 19.16 -39.32 32.94
N THR A 453 18.04 -39.93 32.54
CA THR A 453 17.43 -41.02 33.32
C THR A 453 18.27 -42.30 33.31
N ALA A 454 18.96 -42.61 32.22
CA ALA A 454 19.94 -43.70 32.18
C ALA A 454 21.15 -43.41 33.09
N CYS A 455 21.66 -42.18 33.09
CA CYS A 455 22.77 -41.74 33.96
C CYS A 455 22.36 -41.78 35.44
N CYS A 456 21.16 -41.32 35.79
CA CYS A 456 20.62 -41.45 37.15
C CYS A 456 20.47 -42.92 37.59
N LYS A 457 19.97 -43.81 36.71
CA LYS A 457 19.89 -45.26 36.99
C LYS A 457 21.27 -45.89 37.15
N TYR A 458 22.26 -45.45 36.38
CA TYR A 458 23.65 -45.92 36.48
C TYR A 458 24.29 -45.47 37.80
N ASN A 459 24.12 -44.21 38.20
CA ASN A 459 24.62 -43.68 39.47
C ASN A 459 23.95 -44.33 40.69
N LEU A 460 22.65 -44.64 40.62
CA LEU A 460 21.96 -45.43 41.64
C LEU A 460 22.50 -46.85 41.75
N LYS A 461 22.80 -47.52 40.62
CA LYS A 461 23.43 -48.85 40.61
C LYS A 461 24.86 -48.82 41.19
N LEU A 462 25.63 -47.78 40.90
CA LEU A 462 26.97 -47.56 41.46
C LEU A 462 26.91 -47.35 42.97
N SER A 463 26.01 -46.47 43.44
CA SER A 463 25.80 -46.23 44.87
C SER A 463 25.38 -47.51 45.61
N TYR A 464 24.50 -48.32 45.01
CA TYR A 464 24.11 -49.62 45.57
C TYR A 464 25.30 -50.59 45.67
N LYS A 465 26.07 -50.75 44.59
CA LYS A 465 27.28 -51.61 44.58
C LYS A 465 28.31 -51.16 45.61
N GLN A 466 28.49 -49.85 45.79
CA GLN A 466 29.41 -49.28 46.76
C GLN A 466 28.97 -49.59 48.20
N LYS A 467 27.68 -49.41 48.52
CA LYS A 467 27.12 -49.80 49.82
C LYS A 467 27.22 -51.30 50.10
N THR A 468 27.04 -52.15 49.08
CA THR A 468 27.23 -53.60 49.22
C THR A 468 28.69 -53.95 49.52
N ARG A 469 29.65 -53.31 48.84
CA ARG A 469 31.09 -53.52 49.06
C ARG A 469 31.51 -53.04 50.45
N GLU A 470 31.02 -51.90 50.91
CA GLU A 470 31.25 -51.40 52.28
C GLU A 470 30.70 -52.36 53.34
N ARG A 471 29.54 -52.98 53.09
CA ARG A 471 28.98 -54.00 53.98
C ARG A 471 29.84 -55.26 54.01
N GLN A 472 30.34 -55.70 52.85
CA GLN A 472 31.26 -56.85 52.78
C GLN A 472 32.58 -56.58 53.52
N ILE A 473 33.16 -55.38 53.36
CA ILE A 473 34.36 -54.96 54.08
C ILE A 473 34.13 -54.94 55.58
N ARG A 474 33.02 -54.37 56.06
CA ARG A 474 32.66 -54.38 57.49
C ARG A 474 32.49 -55.80 58.04
N ASN A 475 31.82 -56.68 57.29
CA ASN A 475 31.66 -58.06 57.69
C ASN A 475 33.00 -58.82 57.74
N ALA A 476 33.91 -58.56 56.78
CA ALA A 476 35.24 -59.14 56.78
C ALA A 476 36.08 -58.64 57.96
N ALA A 477 36.03 -57.34 58.25
CA ALA A 477 36.70 -56.75 59.41
C ALA A 477 36.18 -57.35 60.73
N ALA A 478 34.87 -57.50 60.87
CA ALA A 478 34.26 -58.14 62.05
C ALA A 478 34.73 -59.59 62.24
N LYS A 479 34.87 -60.36 61.14
CA LYS A 479 35.42 -61.72 61.20
C LYS A 479 36.88 -61.77 61.62
N ILE A 480 37.70 -60.81 61.18
CA ILE A 480 39.11 -60.72 61.58
C ILE A 480 39.23 -60.41 63.07
N VAL A 481 38.42 -59.47 63.58
CA VAL A 481 38.39 -59.13 65.01
C VAL A 481 37.98 -60.36 65.85
N ALA A 482 36.91 -61.04 65.46
CA ALA A 482 36.46 -62.26 66.14
C ALA A 482 37.53 -63.37 66.14
N ALA A 483 38.26 -63.56 65.04
CA ALA A 483 39.35 -64.54 64.98
C ALA A 483 40.54 -64.16 65.89
N GLY A 484 40.84 -62.87 66.04
CA GLY A 484 41.89 -62.39 66.94
C GLY A 484 41.53 -62.53 68.43
N GLU A 485 40.24 -62.47 68.78
CA GLU A 485 39.77 -62.70 70.16
C GLU A 485 39.88 -64.18 70.56
N VAL A 486 39.62 -65.10 69.64
CA VAL A 486 39.80 -66.55 69.87
C VAL A 486 41.27 -66.91 70.13
N GLN A 487 42.21 -66.25 69.45
CA GLN A 487 43.64 -66.44 69.69
C GLN A 487 44.16 -65.88 71.03
N LYS A 488 43.41 -65.01 71.71
CA LYS A 488 43.77 -64.50 73.04
C LYS A 488 43.24 -65.36 74.19
N GLN A 489 42.39 -66.35 73.90
CA GLN A 489 41.76 -67.23 74.90
C GLN A 489 42.35 -68.64 74.94
N GLY A 490 43.28 -68.98 74.04
CA GLY A 490 44.10 -70.19 74.10
C GLY A 490 45.54 -69.82 74.39
#